data_AF-A0A3M1MXD2-F1
#
_entry.id   AF-A0A3M1MXD2-F1
#
_cell.length_a   1.000
_cell.length_b   1.000
_cell.length_c   1.000
_cell.angle_alpha   90.00
_cell.angle_beta   90.00
_cell.angle_gamma   90.00
#
_symmetry.space_group_name_H-M   'P 1'
#
loop_
_entity.id
_entity.type
_entity.pdbx_description
1 polymer ?
#
loop_
_entity_poly.entity_id
_entity_poly.type
_entity_poly.pdbx_seq_one_letter_code
_entity_poly.pdbx_strand_id
1 'polypeptide(L)'
;TLTMQVVRNLLLNREKTLARKVEEVILTALIERFRLLSKERLAELYFNIIEWGPEVYGLTEASRFYFAKEPHDLTIPEAIFLGVILPSPRAYRYFVDEDTQCALPSLAWHFRKITTFLVLQNYLPADSIETIRPERACLTGAAQRTRQAIPVPHDTLP
;
A
#
# COMPACT_ATOMS: atom_id res chain seq x y z
N THR A 1 12.98 4.95 7.42
CA THR A 1 13.21 3.82 6.51
C THR A 1 12.05 2.82 6.62
N LEU A 2 11.91 1.86 5.71
CA LEU A 2 10.88 0.79 5.81
C LEU A 2 10.98 0.05 7.16
N THR A 3 12.21 -0.15 7.65
CA THR A 3 12.50 -0.71 8.97
C THR A 3 11.86 0.11 10.09
N MET A 4 11.98 1.45 10.06
CA MET A 4 11.30 2.31 11.04
C MET A 4 9.79 2.17 10.98
N GLN A 5 9.21 2.01 9.78
CA GLN A 5 7.77 1.82 9.63
C GLN A 5 7.31 0.46 10.18
N VAL A 6 8.11 -0.61 9.99
CA VAL A 6 7.85 -1.92 10.60
C VAL A 6 7.95 -1.86 12.11
N VAL A 7 9.05 -1.35 12.66
CA VAL A 7 9.25 -1.24 14.11
C VAL A 7 8.11 -0.46 14.77
N ARG A 8 7.67 0.63 14.13
CA ARG A 8 6.55 1.45 14.64
C ARG A 8 5.22 0.71 14.63
N ASN A 9 4.92 -0.08 13.60
CA ASN A 9 3.64 -0.77 13.46
C ASN A 9 3.57 -2.13 14.18
N LEU A 10 4.73 -2.76 14.42
CA LEU A 10 4.83 -4.15 14.90
C LEU A 10 5.13 -4.27 16.40
N LEU A 11 5.86 -3.31 16.97
CA LEU A 11 6.42 -3.46 18.31
C LEU A 11 5.91 -2.43 19.32
N LEU A 12 5.20 -1.38 18.90
CA LEU A 12 4.94 -0.22 19.76
C LEU A 12 3.45 0.18 19.75
N ASN A 13 2.79 0.07 20.91
CA ASN A 13 1.41 0.53 21.13
C ASN A 13 1.26 2.04 20.90
N ARG A 14 0.02 2.49 20.60
CA ARG A 14 -0.37 3.85 20.16
C ARG A 14 -0.14 5.00 21.18
N GLU A 15 0.56 4.80 22.28
CA GLU A 15 0.81 5.87 23.26
C GLU A 15 1.99 6.76 22.85
N LYS A 16 1.77 8.08 22.84
CA LYS A 16 2.74 9.08 22.38
C LYS A 16 3.69 9.47 23.53
N THR A 17 4.75 8.70 23.77
CA THR A 17 5.80 9.06 24.74
C THR A 17 7.16 9.28 24.08
N LEU A 18 7.99 10.17 24.65
CA LEU A 18 9.34 10.44 24.15
C LEU A 18 10.23 9.18 24.18
N ALA A 19 9.99 8.30 25.16
CA ALA A 19 10.62 6.98 25.30
C ALA A 19 10.40 6.10 24.06
N ARG A 20 9.22 6.16 23.44
CA ARG A 20 8.89 5.42 22.21
C ARG A 20 9.80 5.76 21.04
N LYS A 21 10.16 7.04 20.90
CA LYS A 21 10.99 7.50 19.78
C LYS A 21 12.43 7.00 19.92
N VAL A 22 12.89 6.80 21.15
CA VAL A 22 14.19 6.18 21.46
C VAL A 22 14.15 4.69 21.16
N GLU A 23 13.08 4.00 21.54
CA GLU A 23 12.89 2.57 21.30
C GLU A 23 12.79 2.24 19.80
N GLU A 24 12.06 3.07 19.04
CA GLU A 24 11.96 2.98 17.57
C GLU A 24 13.35 3.11 16.92
N VAL A 25 14.18 4.04 17.38
CA VAL A 25 15.54 4.26 16.86
C VAL A 25 16.46 3.09 17.21
N ILE A 26 16.41 2.58 18.44
CA ILE A 26 17.25 1.45 18.90
C ILE A 26 16.89 0.17 18.12
N LEU A 27 15.62 -0.18 18.02
CA LEU A 27 15.16 -1.39 17.31
C LEU A 27 15.45 -1.30 15.81
N THR A 28 15.24 -0.13 15.19
CA THR A 28 15.62 0.12 13.79
C THR A 28 17.13 -0.09 13.61
N ALA A 29 17.94 0.51 14.47
CA ALA A 29 19.40 0.40 14.40
C ALA A 29 19.86 -1.05 14.60
N LEU A 30 19.24 -1.82 15.49
CA LEU A 30 19.55 -3.23 15.70
C LEU A 30 19.22 -4.08 14.47
N ILE A 31 18.02 -3.95 13.90
CA ILE A 31 17.61 -4.71 12.71
C ILE A 31 18.52 -4.38 11.52
N GLU A 32 18.82 -3.09 11.31
CA GLU A 32 19.69 -2.64 10.21
C GLU A 32 21.14 -3.07 10.42
N ARG A 33 21.68 -2.92 11.64
CA ARG A 33 23.08 -3.23 11.98
C ARG A 33 23.37 -4.73 11.95
N PHE A 34 22.44 -5.56 12.43
CA PHE A 34 22.62 -7.02 12.48
C PHE A 34 22.02 -7.76 11.29
N ARG A 35 21.40 -7.04 10.32
CA ARG A 35 20.71 -7.63 9.16
C ARG A 35 19.80 -8.80 9.53
N LEU A 36 19.06 -8.67 10.62
CA LEU A 36 18.27 -9.75 11.21
C LEU A 36 17.16 -10.26 10.28
N LEU A 37 16.72 -9.42 9.32
CA LEU A 37 15.71 -9.74 8.33
C LEU A 37 16.18 -9.28 6.95
N SER A 38 15.86 -10.04 5.91
CA SER A 38 16.01 -9.59 4.53
C SER A 38 15.01 -8.48 4.21
N LYS A 39 15.27 -7.69 3.16
CA LYS A 39 14.37 -6.60 2.75
C LYS A 39 12.99 -7.12 2.35
N GLU A 40 12.96 -8.30 1.73
CA GLU A 40 11.74 -8.99 1.30
C GLU A 40 10.92 -9.40 2.52
N ARG A 41 11.56 -10.02 3.52
CA ARG A 41 10.87 -10.43 4.75
C ARG A 41 10.34 -9.24 5.54
N LEU A 42 11.09 -8.14 5.58
CA LEU A 42 10.68 -6.90 6.21
C LEU A 42 9.45 -6.29 5.51
N ALA A 43 9.42 -6.30 4.18
CA ALA A 43 8.29 -5.83 3.39
C ALA A 43 7.04 -6.71 3.57
N GLU A 44 7.20 -8.03 3.53
CA GLU A 44 6.09 -8.97 3.78
C GLU A 44 5.44 -8.73 5.15
N LEU A 45 6.28 -8.61 6.18
CA LEU A 45 5.83 -8.37 7.53
C LEU A 45 5.13 -7.01 7.66
N TYR A 46 5.70 -5.97 7.05
CA TYR A 46 5.07 -4.65 6.96
C TYR A 46 3.67 -4.73 6.35
N PHE A 47 3.54 -5.31 5.16
CA PHE A 47 2.28 -5.37 4.43
C PHE A 47 1.21 -6.17 5.15
N ASN A 48 1.58 -7.15 5.98
CA ASN A 48 0.65 -7.95 6.75
C ASN A 48 0.17 -7.32 8.07
N ILE A 49 0.75 -6.18 8.49
CA ILE A 49 0.42 -5.55 9.78
C ILE A 49 -0.25 -4.19 9.63
N ILE A 50 0.01 -3.47 8.54
CA ILE A 50 -0.58 -2.15 8.33
C ILE A 50 -2.10 -2.21 8.10
N GLU A 51 -2.76 -1.11 8.47
CA GLU A 51 -4.16 -0.84 8.17
C GLU A 51 -4.29 -0.35 6.72
N TRP A 52 -4.99 -1.11 5.88
CA TRP A 52 -5.24 -0.83 4.47
C TRP A 52 -6.56 -0.11 4.23
N GLY A 53 -7.42 -0.01 5.24
CA GLY A 53 -8.73 0.67 5.21
C GLY A 53 -9.38 0.56 6.58
N PRO A 54 -10.57 1.15 6.80
CA PRO A 54 -11.27 1.03 8.08
C PRO A 54 -11.43 -0.44 8.49
N GLU A 55 -10.70 -0.84 9.54
CA GLU A 55 -10.69 -2.21 10.08
C GLU A 55 -10.16 -3.31 9.13
N VAL A 56 -9.46 -2.94 8.06
CA VAL A 56 -8.83 -3.88 7.12
C VAL A 56 -7.33 -3.93 7.39
N TYR A 57 -6.86 -5.04 7.97
CA TYR A 57 -5.45 -5.21 8.35
C TYR A 57 -4.78 -6.33 7.57
N GLY A 58 -3.61 -6.04 7.03
CA GLY A 58 -2.81 -6.99 6.27
C GLY A 58 -3.19 -7.12 4.78
N LEU A 59 -2.22 -7.55 3.97
CA LEU A 59 -2.33 -7.59 2.51
C LEU A 59 -3.39 -8.59 2.03
N THR A 60 -3.53 -9.73 2.70
CA THR A 60 -4.55 -10.73 2.39
C THR A 60 -5.95 -10.16 2.52
N GLU A 61 -6.25 -9.52 3.65
CA GLU A 61 -7.56 -8.91 3.89
C GLU A 61 -7.78 -7.70 2.97
N ALA A 62 -6.72 -6.93 2.67
CA ALA A 62 -6.80 -5.86 1.68
C ALA A 62 -7.16 -6.37 0.29
N SER A 63 -6.51 -7.44 -0.18
CA SER A 63 -6.76 -8.04 -1.50
C SER A 63 -8.21 -8.52 -1.63
N ARG A 64 -8.74 -9.14 -0.57
CA ARG A 64 -10.15 -9.55 -0.50
C ARG A 64 -11.10 -8.36 -0.42
N PHE A 65 -10.76 -7.36 0.39
CA PHE A 65 -11.58 -6.17 0.58
C PHE A 65 -11.71 -5.35 -0.72
N TYR A 66 -10.59 -5.09 -1.40
CA TYR A 66 -10.57 -4.27 -2.63
C TYR A 66 -10.99 -5.06 -3.87
N PHE A 67 -10.54 -6.31 -4.01
CA PHE A 67 -10.64 -7.06 -5.27
C PHE A 67 -11.31 -8.43 -5.16
N ALA A 68 -11.76 -8.86 -3.97
CA ALA A 68 -12.30 -10.21 -3.74
C ALA A 68 -11.36 -11.33 -4.25
N LYS A 69 -10.05 -11.12 -4.09
CA LYS A 69 -8.98 -12.00 -4.57
C LYS A 69 -8.00 -12.34 -3.46
N GLU A 70 -7.31 -13.46 -3.62
CA GLU A 70 -6.09 -13.72 -2.84
C GLU A 70 -4.93 -12.85 -3.38
N PRO A 71 -3.91 -12.53 -2.57
CA PRO A 71 -2.80 -11.69 -3.00
C PRO A 71 -2.07 -12.17 -4.27
N HIS A 72 -1.98 -13.48 -4.47
CA HIS A 72 -1.32 -14.07 -5.64
C HIS A 72 -2.16 -14.03 -6.92
N ASP A 73 -3.47 -13.76 -6.80
CA ASP A 73 -4.40 -13.63 -7.93
C ASP A 73 -4.55 -12.17 -8.38
N LEU A 74 -3.90 -11.23 -7.70
CA LEU A 74 -3.91 -9.82 -8.07
C LEU A 74 -3.21 -9.62 -9.41
N THR A 75 -3.87 -8.87 -10.29
CA THR A 75 -3.25 -8.37 -11.50
C THR A 75 -2.25 -7.26 -11.16
N ILE A 76 -1.29 -7.02 -12.04
CA ILE A 76 -0.30 -5.95 -11.82
C ILE A 76 -0.95 -4.58 -11.60
N PRO A 77 -1.98 -4.15 -12.37
CA PRO A 77 -2.67 -2.90 -12.09
C PRO A 77 -3.28 -2.84 -10.69
N GLU A 78 -3.88 -3.92 -10.20
CA GLU A 78 -4.48 -4.01 -8.86
C GLU A 78 -3.41 -3.92 -7.76
N ALA A 79 -2.29 -4.62 -7.93
CA ALA A 79 -1.16 -4.55 -7.01
C ALA A 79 -0.55 -3.13 -6.96
N ILE A 80 -0.43 -2.46 -8.11
CA ILE A 80 0.02 -1.08 -8.18
C ILE A 80 -0.99 -0.15 -7.49
N PHE A 81 -2.29 -0.34 -7.70
CA PHE A 81 -3.32 0.43 -7.01
C PHE A 81 -3.18 0.33 -5.49
N LEU A 82 -3.02 -0.87 -4.93
CA LEU A 82 -2.76 -1.07 -3.50
C LEU A 82 -1.53 -0.28 -3.02
N GLY A 83 -0.43 -0.31 -3.80
CA GLY A 83 0.76 0.48 -3.50
C GLY A 83 0.53 1.99 -3.53
N VAL A 84 -0.32 2.49 -4.43
CA VAL A 84 -0.65 3.92 -4.57
C VAL A 84 -1.51 4.43 -3.42
N ILE A 85 -2.49 3.64 -2.95
CA ILE A 85 -3.39 4.06 -1.86
C ILE A 85 -2.75 3.93 -0.47
N LEU A 86 -1.64 3.20 -0.36
CA LEU A 86 -0.99 2.89 0.91
C LEU A 86 -0.63 4.09 1.80
N PRO A 87 -0.25 5.27 1.26
CA PRO A 87 -0.04 6.46 2.07
C PRO A 87 -1.33 6.99 2.72
N SER A 88 -2.48 6.78 2.07
CA SER A 88 -3.79 7.31 2.47
C SER A 88 -4.91 6.25 2.32
N PRO A 89 -4.84 5.12 3.05
CA PRO A 89 -5.74 3.97 2.84
C PRO A 89 -7.21 4.29 3.08
N ARG A 90 -7.49 5.12 4.09
CA ARG A 90 -8.85 5.60 4.40
C ARG A 90 -9.43 6.53 3.34
N ALA A 91 -8.57 7.08 2.49
CA ALA A 91 -8.90 8.01 1.42
C ALA A 91 -9.10 7.30 0.07
N TYR A 92 -9.08 5.97 -0.01
CA TYR A 92 -9.06 5.25 -1.30
C TYR A 92 -10.19 5.66 -2.26
N ARG A 93 -11.36 6.09 -1.75
CA ARG A 93 -12.47 6.57 -2.58
C ARG A 93 -12.09 7.79 -3.44
N TYR A 94 -11.13 8.61 -3.03
CA TYR A 94 -10.62 9.72 -3.85
C TYR A 94 -9.71 9.27 -5.00
N PHE A 95 -9.35 7.98 -5.06
CA PHE A 95 -8.49 7.38 -6.08
C PHE A 95 -9.30 6.57 -7.09
N VAL A 96 -10.62 6.46 -6.89
CA VAL A 96 -11.53 5.61 -7.66
C VAL A 96 -12.66 6.45 -8.22
N ASP A 97 -12.99 6.21 -9.47
CA ASP A 97 -14.12 6.79 -10.15
C ASP A 97 -15.43 6.15 -9.64
N GLU A 98 -16.42 6.98 -9.27
CA GLU A 98 -17.62 6.51 -8.60
C GLU A 98 -18.53 5.67 -9.52
N ASP A 99 -18.58 6.00 -10.81
CA ASP A 99 -19.46 5.32 -11.78
C ASP A 99 -18.85 3.99 -12.23
N THR A 100 -17.56 3.97 -12.52
CA THR A 100 -16.86 2.80 -13.07
C THR A 100 -16.29 1.89 -11.98
N GLN A 101 -16.13 2.39 -10.75
CA GLN A 101 -15.43 1.71 -9.66
C GLN A 101 -13.96 1.34 -9.99
N CYS A 102 -13.37 2.00 -10.99
CA CYS A 102 -11.98 1.80 -11.40
C CYS A 102 -11.08 2.94 -10.95
N ALA A 103 -9.78 2.67 -10.85
CA ALA A 103 -8.82 3.70 -10.44
C ALA A 103 -8.80 4.86 -11.44
N LEU A 104 -8.69 6.09 -10.92
CA LEU A 104 -8.80 7.31 -11.71
C LEU A 104 -7.68 7.42 -12.78
N PRO A 105 -7.99 7.93 -13.98
CA PRO A 105 -7.00 8.21 -15.02
C PRO A 105 -5.87 9.16 -14.55
N SER A 106 -6.16 10.04 -13.59
CA SER A 106 -5.18 10.96 -12.98
C SER A 106 -4.02 10.23 -12.31
N LEU A 107 -4.18 8.95 -11.96
CA LEU A 107 -3.14 8.10 -11.38
C LEU A 107 -2.16 7.52 -12.41
N ALA A 108 -2.36 7.79 -13.70
CA ALA A 108 -1.51 7.26 -14.78
C ALA A 108 -0.02 7.56 -14.57
N TRP A 109 0.33 8.71 -14.00
CA TRP A 109 1.72 9.03 -13.67
C TRP A 109 2.31 8.10 -12.60
N HIS A 110 1.54 7.79 -11.55
CA HIS A 110 1.97 6.89 -10.48
C HIS A 110 2.16 5.47 -11.03
N PHE A 111 1.19 4.99 -11.80
CA PHE A 111 1.24 3.69 -12.46
C PHE A 111 2.44 3.58 -13.40
N ARG A 112 2.68 4.61 -14.23
CA ARG A 112 3.82 4.63 -15.13
C ARG A 112 5.14 4.64 -14.37
N LYS A 113 5.27 5.43 -13.31
CA LYS A 113 6.48 5.46 -12.49
C LYS A 113 6.81 4.11 -11.88
N ILE A 114 5.83 3.46 -11.25
CA ILE A 114 6.01 2.14 -10.62
C ILE A 114 6.32 1.10 -11.69
N THR A 115 5.59 1.09 -12.81
CA THR A 115 5.82 0.15 -13.91
C THR A 115 7.23 0.31 -14.49
N THR A 116 7.68 1.54 -14.75
CA THR A 116 9.06 1.80 -15.22
C THR A 116 10.09 1.27 -14.22
N PHE A 117 9.88 1.49 -12.92
CA PHE A 117 10.76 0.94 -11.89
C PHE A 117 10.81 -0.59 -11.94
N LEU A 118 9.66 -1.26 -12.05
CA LEU A 118 9.58 -2.72 -12.12
C LEU A 118 10.25 -3.29 -13.38
N VAL A 119 10.12 -2.62 -14.52
CA VAL A 119 10.82 -2.98 -15.76
C VAL A 119 12.33 -2.83 -15.59
N LEU A 120 12.81 -1.73 -15.02
CA LEU A 120 14.25 -1.51 -14.77
C LEU A 120 14.85 -2.53 -13.79
N GLN A 121 14.03 -3.12 -12.92
CA GLN A 121 14.42 -4.19 -12.01
C GLN A 121 14.19 -5.60 -12.58
N ASN A 122 13.81 -5.72 -13.86
CA ASN A 122 13.51 -6.97 -14.56
C ASN A 122 12.35 -7.80 -13.96
N TYR A 123 11.41 -7.17 -13.25
CA TYR A 123 10.20 -7.84 -12.77
C TYR A 123 9.10 -7.92 -13.83
N LEU A 124 9.13 -7.03 -14.83
CA LEU A 124 8.13 -6.95 -15.90
C LEU A 124 8.80 -6.76 -17.27
N PRO A 125 8.18 -7.24 -18.36
CA PRO A 125 8.67 -6.98 -19.71
C PRO A 125 8.46 -5.52 -20.12
N ALA A 126 9.29 -5.01 -21.04
CA ALA A 126 9.36 -3.59 -21.38
C ALA A 126 8.07 -3.01 -21.99
N ASP A 127 7.29 -3.84 -22.69
CA ASP A 127 5.98 -3.51 -23.26
C ASP A 127 4.91 -3.22 -22.19
N SER A 128 5.15 -3.64 -20.94
CA SER A 128 4.24 -3.41 -19.81
C SER A 128 3.96 -1.92 -19.53
N ILE A 129 4.91 -1.03 -19.86
CA ILE A 129 4.76 0.43 -19.66
C ILE A 129 3.56 0.96 -20.47
N GLU A 130 3.30 0.37 -21.63
CA GLU A 130 2.23 0.81 -22.52
C GLU A 130 0.90 0.11 -22.24
N THR A 131 0.90 -1.05 -21.57
CA THR A 131 -0.33 -1.85 -21.35
C THR A 131 -0.93 -1.66 -19.95
N ILE A 132 -0.10 -1.36 -18.95
CA ILE A 132 -0.53 -1.16 -17.57
C ILE A 132 -1.12 0.25 -17.43
N ARG A 133 -2.37 0.29 -16.96
CA ARG A 133 -3.20 1.49 -16.89
C ARG A 133 -4.07 1.45 -15.62
N PRO A 134 -4.31 2.60 -14.96
CA PRO A 134 -5.11 2.64 -13.73
C PRO A 134 -6.54 2.14 -13.95
N GLU A 135 -7.13 2.39 -15.11
CA GLU A 135 -8.50 2.00 -15.46
C GLU A 135 -8.69 0.47 -15.50
N ARG A 136 -7.61 -0.31 -15.47
CA ARG A 136 -7.65 -1.78 -15.36
C ARG A 136 -7.69 -2.28 -13.92
N ALA A 137 -7.49 -1.41 -12.94
CA ALA A 137 -7.60 -1.70 -11.52
C ALA A 137 -9.01 -1.31 -11.04
N CYS A 138 -9.97 -2.20 -11.24
CA CYS A 138 -11.35 -1.98 -10.84
C CYS A 138 -11.63 -2.71 -9.54
N LEU A 139 -12.23 -2.01 -8.57
CA LEU A 139 -12.69 -2.63 -7.34
C LEU A 139 -13.68 -3.72 -7.70
N THR A 140 -13.58 -4.87 -7.05
CA THR A 140 -14.50 -6.01 -7.20
C THR A 140 -14.91 -6.61 -5.86
N GLY A 141 -14.25 -6.18 -4.77
CA GLY A 141 -14.56 -6.60 -3.40
C GLY A 141 -15.54 -5.70 -2.66
N ALA A 142 -15.60 -5.89 -1.34
CA ALA A 142 -16.47 -5.14 -0.43
C ALA A 142 -16.25 -3.61 -0.46
N ALA A 143 -15.05 -3.15 -0.85
CA ALA A 143 -14.69 -1.75 -0.97
C ALA A 143 -15.64 -0.93 -1.88
N GLN A 144 -16.28 -1.56 -2.86
CA GLN A 144 -17.28 -0.89 -3.72
C GLN A 144 -18.46 -0.33 -2.90
N ARG A 145 -18.90 -1.10 -1.89
CA ARG A 145 -20.13 -0.83 -1.12
C ARG A 145 -19.89 0.05 0.10
N THR A 146 -18.64 0.18 0.53
CA THR A 146 -18.26 0.95 1.72
C THR A 146 -18.35 2.45 1.43
N ARG A 147 -19.49 3.07 1.76
CA ARG A 147 -19.74 4.52 1.59
C ARG A 147 -18.95 5.43 2.53
N GLN A 148 -18.21 4.89 3.51
CA GLN A 148 -17.44 5.69 4.45
C GLN A 148 -16.16 6.22 3.79
N ALA A 149 -16.26 7.35 3.11
CA ALA A 149 -15.13 8.27 3.02
C ALA A 149 -15.03 8.99 4.37
N ILE A 150 -14.04 8.63 5.19
CA ILE A 150 -13.69 9.49 6.32
C ILE A 150 -13.06 10.75 5.71
N PRO A 151 -13.57 11.97 5.98
CA PRO A 151 -13.06 13.17 5.35
C PRO A 151 -11.56 13.32 5.62
N VAL A 152 -10.80 13.46 4.56
CA VAL A 152 -9.35 13.63 4.58
C VAL A 152 -9.08 15.13 4.59
N PRO A 153 -8.32 15.67 5.56
CA PRO A 153 -7.94 17.08 5.54
C PRO A 153 -7.22 17.42 4.23
N HIS A 154 -7.62 18.52 3.59
CA HIS A 154 -7.10 18.97 2.28
C HIS A 154 -5.57 19.12 2.22
N ASP A 155 -4.88 19.19 3.36
CA ASP A 155 -3.44 19.40 3.47
C ASP A 155 -2.58 18.13 3.25
N THR A 156 -3.19 16.99 2.87
CA THR A 156 -2.48 15.69 2.74
C THR A 156 -2.37 15.14 1.32
N LEU A 157 -2.84 15.88 0.32
CA LEU A 157 -2.56 15.57 -1.08
C LEU A 157 -1.26 16.30 -1.51
N PRO A 158 -0.26 15.57 -2.04
CA PRO A 158 0.97 16.17 -2.58
C PRO A 158 0.74 16.96 -3.87
#